data_AF-A0A822Q9G5-F1
#
_entry.id   AF-A0A822Q9G5-F1
#
_cell.length_a   1.000
_cell.length_b   1.000
_cell.length_c   1.000
_cell.angle_alpha   90.00
_cell.angle_beta   90.00
_cell.angle_gamma   90.00
#
_symmetry.space_group_name_H-M   'P 1'
#
loop_
_entity.id
_entity.type
_entity.pdbx_description
1 polymer ?
#
loop_
_entity_poly.entity_id
_entity_poly.type
_entity_poly.pdbx_seq_one_letter_code
_entity_poly.pdbx_strand_id
1 'polypeptide(L)'
;MLEQAFTEKHYENTILHSDQGWQYRHDSYHRFLESKGVQASMSRKGNSPDNGMMESFFGILKSEMFYGYEKSFQSLKQLEQAIIDYIDYYNNKRIKIKLKGLSPVQYRTKSFG
;
A
#
# COMPACT_ATOMS: atom_id res chain seq x y z
N MET A 1 -3.54 -2.66 -13.72
CA MET A 1 -3.28 -2.47 -12.28
C MET A 1 -2.48 -3.61 -11.66
N LEU A 2 -2.95 -4.86 -11.61
CA LEU A 2 -2.17 -5.94 -10.97
C LEU A 2 -0.84 -6.22 -11.69
N GLU A 3 -0.83 -6.30 -13.02
CA GLU A 3 0.42 -6.47 -13.78
C GLU A 3 1.39 -5.28 -13.63
N GLN A 4 0.86 -4.07 -13.42
CA GLN A 4 1.68 -2.88 -13.16
C GLN A 4 2.28 -2.90 -11.74
N ALA A 5 1.57 -3.48 -10.76
CA ALA A 5 2.03 -3.60 -9.39
C ALA A 5 3.00 -4.78 -9.18
N PHE A 6 2.83 -5.87 -9.95
CA PHE A 6 3.64 -7.08 -9.88
C PHE A 6 4.49 -7.25 -11.14
N THR A 7 5.51 -6.41 -11.26
CA THR A 7 6.42 -6.36 -12.42
C THR A 7 7.29 -7.60 -12.56
N GLU A 8 7.67 -8.22 -11.45
CA GLU A 8 8.50 -9.42 -11.49
C GLU A 8 7.70 -10.62 -11.98
N LYS A 9 8.40 -11.54 -12.63
CA LYS A 9 7.81 -12.81 -13.05
C LYS A 9 7.42 -13.66 -11.84
N HIS A 10 8.22 -13.61 -10.78
CA HIS A 10 8.06 -14.41 -9.58
C HIS A 10 8.60 -13.68 -8.35
N TYR A 11 7.94 -13.85 -7.20
CA TYR A 11 8.32 -13.27 -5.92
C TYR A 11 8.55 -14.38 -4.90
N GLU A 12 9.80 -14.55 -4.45
CA GLU A 12 10.13 -15.58 -3.46
C GLU A 12 9.70 -15.15 -2.05
N ASN A 13 9.22 -16.11 -1.25
CA ASN A 13 8.88 -15.95 0.18
C ASN A 13 8.01 -14.71 0.48
N THR A 14 7.12 -14.34 -0.45
CA THR A 14 6.32 -13.11 -0.36
C THR A 14 4.89 -13.44 0.02
N ILE A 15 4.42 -12.78 1.08
CA ILE A 15 3.03 -12.86 1.54
C ILE A 15 2.36 -11.52 1.27
N LEU A 16 1.18 -11.56 0.63
CA LEU A 16 0.30 -10.41 0.54
C LEU A 16 -0.82 -10.56 1.56
N HIS A 17 -0.88 -9.63 2.51
CA HIS A 17 -1.95 -9.59 3.51
C HIS A 17 -3.05 -8.59 3.11
N SER A 18 -4.31 -9.00 3.16
CA SER A 18 -5.48 -8.16 2.87
C SER A 18 -6.62 -8.37 3.88
N ASP A 19 -7.61 -7.49 3.85
CA ASP A 19 -8.90 -7.76 4.50
C ASP A 19 -9.73 -8.80 3.70
N GLN A 20 -10.95 -9.06 4.17
CA GLN A 20 -11.92 -9.96 3.51
C GLN A 20 -12.83 -9.24 2.50
N GLY A 21 -12.40 -8.12 1.94
CA GLY A 21 -13.09 -7.40 0.88
C GLY A 21 -13.42 -8.33 -0.28
N TRP A 22 -14.56 -8.09 -0.95
CA TRP A 22 -15.04 -8.97 -2.02
C TRP A 22 -14.01 -9.16 -3.15
N GLN A 23 -13.25 -8.12 -3.49
CA GLN A 23 -12.22 -8.16 -4.52
C GLN A 23 -11.09 -9.15 -4.18
N TYR A 24 -10.65 -9.18 -2.92
CA TYR A 24 -9.57 -10.06 -2.46
C TYR A 24 -10.00 -11.52 -2.29
N ARG A 25 -11.32 -11.79 -2.24
CA ARG A 25 -11.88 -13.15 -2.17
C ARG A 25 -12.11 -13.78 -3.55
N HIS A 26 -11.95 -13.01 -4.63
CA HIS A 26 -12.23 -13.52 -5.96
C HIS A 26 -11.16 -14.52 -6.41
N ASP A 27 -11.58 -15.64 -6.98
CA ASP A 27 -10.69 -16.72 -7.41
C ASP A 27 -9.63 -16.24 -8.44
N SER A 28 -9.99 -15.32 -9.33
CA SER A 28 -9.02 -14.75 -10.27
C SER A 28 -7.90 -13.96 -9.58
N TYR A 29 -8.16 -13.35 -8.43
CA TYR A 29 -7.15 -12.63 -7.65
C TYR A 29 -6.17 -13.63 -7.01
N HIS A 30 -6.68 -14.70 -6.41
CA HIS A 30 -5.85 -15.77 -5.86
C HIS A 30 -4.99 -16.43 -6.93
N ARG A 31 -5.57 -16.82 -8.08
CA ARG A 31 -4.80 -17.39 -9.20
C ARG A 31 -3.74 -16.44 -9.71
N PHE A 32 -4.02 -15.14 -9.77
CA PHE A 32 -3.03 -14.14 -10.14
C PHE A 32 -1.84 -14.13 -9.15
N LEU A 33 -2.11 -14.07 -7.84
CA LEU A 33 -1.06 -14.07 -6.82
C LEU A 33 -0.23 -15.36 -6.83
N GLU A 34 -0.89 -16.52 -6.94
CA GLU A 34 -0.23 -17.82 -7.07
C GLU A 34 0.67 -17.89 -8.31
N SER A 35 0.21 -17.37 -9.45
CA SER A 35 1.00 -17.31 -10.68
C SER A 35 2.28 -16.47 -10.54
N LYS A 36 2.31 -15.56 -9.55
CA LYS A 36 3.45 -14.70 -9.20
C LYS A 36 4.28 -15.25 -8.04
N GLY A 37 3.94 -16.41 -7.46
CA GLY A 37 4.62 -16.96 -6.28
C GLY A 37 4.24 -16.31 -4.96
N VAL A 38 3.19 -15.48 -4.95
CA VAL A 38 2.77 -14.71 -3.77
C VAL A 38 1.72 -15.48 -3.00
N GLN A 39 1.98 -15.71 -1.71
CA GLN A 39 1.01 -16.34 -0.82
C GLN A 39 -0.01 -15.31 -0.34
N ALA A 40 -1.29 -15.53 -0.64
CA ALA A 40 -2.38 -14.72 -0.12
C ALA A 40 -2.62 -15.01 1.38
N SER A 41 -2.78 -13.96 2.18
CA SER A 41 -3.16 -14.02 3.59
C SER A 41 -4.30 -13.04 3.83
N MET A 42 -5.37 -13.46 4.49
CA MET A 42 -6.51 -12.59 4.80
C MET A 42 -6.71 -12.51 6.31
N SER A 43 -7.10 -11.33 6.81
CA SER A 43 -7.45 -11.14 8.22
C SER A 43 -8.57 -12.09 8.67
N ARG A 44 -8.58 -12.48 9.94
CA ARG A 44 -9.69 -13.27 10.51
C ARG A 44 -10.96 -12.44 10.55
N LYS A 45 -12.12 -13.08 10.37
CA LYS A 45 -13.42 -12.40 10.49
C LYS A 45 -13.55 -11.79 11.90
N GLY A 46 -13.78 -10.49 11.97
CA GLY A 46 -13.87 -9.76 13.24
C GLY A 46 -12.54 -9.36 13.88
N ASN A 47 -11.39 -9.56 13.20
CA ASN A 47 -10.07 -9.18 13.70
C ASN A 47 -9.54 -7.93 12.97
N SER A 48 -10.00 -6.75 13.40
CA SER A 48 -9.60 -5.44 12.85
C SER A 48 -8.09 -5.09 12.95
N PRO A 49 -7.33 -5.52 13.98
CA PRO A 49 -5.90 -5.17 14.10
C PRO A 49 -5.04 -5.58 12.92
N ASP A 50 -5.38 -6.69 12.25
CA ASP A 50 -4.61 -7.23 11.12
C ASP A 50 -4.54 -6.25 9.93
N ASN A 51 -5.58 -5.41 9.75
CA ASN A 51 -5.64 -4.39 8.69
C ASN A 51 -5.17 -3.00 9.16
N GLY A 52 -4.90 -2.83 10.46
CA GLY A 52 -4.69 -1.53 11.08
C GLY A 52 -3.51 -0.73 10.49
N MET A 53 -2.50 -1.43 9.97
CA MET A 53 -1.35 -0.79 9.28
C MET A 53 -1.79 -0.07 8.00
N MET A 54 -2.58 -0.73 7.15
CA MET A 54 -3.07 -0.15 5.91
C MET A 54 -4.14 0.91 6.17
N GLU A 55 -5.03 0.68 7.14
CA GLU A 55 -6.02 1.69 7.57
C GLU A 55 -5.33 2.97 8.07
N SER A 56 -4.27 2.84 8.87
CA SER A 56 -3.48 3.97 9.33
C SER A 56 -2.85 4.73 8.16
N PHE A 57 -2.27 4.02 7.18
CA PHE A 57 -1.72 4.65 5.98
C PHE A 57 -2.79 5.43 5.20
N PHE A 58 -3.94 4.82 4.92
CA PHE A 58 -5.01 5.49 4.17
C PHE A 58 -5.62 6.66 4.95
N GLY A 59 -5.74 6.56 6.27
CA GLY A 59 -6.19 7.66 7.13
C GLY A 59 -5.25 8.86 7.04
N ILE A 60 -3.94 8.62 7.09
CA ILE A 60 -2.91 9.65 6.93
C ILE A 60 -2.95 10.26 5.52
N LEU A 61 -2.98 9.43 4.47
CA LEU A 61 -3.05 9.90 3.08
C LEU A 61 -4.25 10.81 2.86
N LYS A 62 -5.44 10.39 3.30
CA LYS A 62 -6.65 11.20 3.13
C LYS A 62 -6.57 12.49 3.92
N SER A 63 -6.05 12.44 5.15
CA SER A 63 -5.95 13.63 6.02
C SER A 63 -4.96 14.66 5.50
N GLU A 64 -3.82 14.22 4.94
CA GLU A 64 -2.75 15.12 4.52
C GLU A 64 -2.93 15.62 3.08
N MET A 65 -3.55 14.84 2.19
CA MET A 65 -3.61 15.15 0.75
C MET A 65 -5.03 15.38 0.22
N PHE A 66 -6.05 14.72 0.77
CA PHE A 66 -7.38 14.70 0.16
C PHE A 66 -8.38 15.63 0.84
N TYR A 67 -8.53 15.51 2.16
CA TYR A 67 -9.55 16.25 2.91
C TYR A 67 -9.26 17.76 2.88
N GLY A 68 -10.27 18.54 2.48
CA GLY A 68 -10.16 19.99 2.26
C GLY A 68 -9.72 20.38 0.84
N TYR A 69 -9.26 19.43 0.03
CA TYR A 69 -8.79 19.62 -1.34
C TYR A 69 -9.65 18.89 -2.37
N GLU A 70 -10.79 18.33 -1.98
CA GLU A 70 -11.62 17.49 -2.85
C GLU A 70 -12.06 18.22 -4.12
N LYS A 71 -12.34 19.53 -4.00
CA LYS A 71 -12.73 20.39 -5.13
C LYS A 71 -11.56 20.85 -6.00
N SER A 72 -10.32 20.64 -5.57
CA SER A 72 -9.12 21.01 -6.33
C SER A 72 -8.82 20.03 -7.47
N PHE A 73 -9.35 18.80 -7.40
CA PHE A 73 -9.18 17.79 -8.44
C PHE A 73 -10.26 17.93 -9.51
N GLN A 74 -9.87 18.37 -10.71
CA GLN A 74 -10.76 18.57 -11.84
C GLN A 74 -11.00 17.29 -12.66
N SER A 75 -10.23 16.23 -12.39
CA SER A 75 -10.37 14.93 -13.04
C SER A 75 -9.83 13.80 -12.17
N LEU A 76 -10.28 12.57 -12.45
CA LEU A 76 -9.73 11.36 -11.83
C LEU A 76 -8.22 11.23 -12.08
N LYS A 77 -7.74 11.64 -13.26
CA LYS A 77 -6.31 11.62 -13.59
C LYS A 77 -5.48 12.54 -12.68
N GLN A 78 -6.00 13.73 -12.35
CA GLN A 78 -5.34 14.61 -11.40
C GLN A 78 -5.30 14.01 -9.99
N LEU A 79 -6.39 13.39 -9.55
CA LEU A 79 -6.43 12.69 -8.26
C LEU A 79 -5.46 11.50 -8.22
N GLU A 80 -5.42 10.70 -9.28
CA GLU A 80 -4.48 9.58 -9.43
C GLU A 80 -3.02 10.06 -9.34
N GLN A 81 -2.67 11.13 -10.06
CA GLN A 81 -1.33 11.71 -9.99
C GLN A 81 -1.00 12.20 -8.57
N ALA A 82 -1.93 12.88 -7.90
CA ALA A 82 -1.71 13.34 -6.53
C ALA A 82 -1.52 12.17 -5.54
N ILE A 83 -2.22 11.05 -5.75
CA ILE A 83 -2.01 9.82 -4.98
C ILE A 83 -0.60 9.25 -5.23
N ILE A 84 -0.16 9.18 -6.49
CA ILE A 84 1.18 8.71 -6.86
C ILE A 84 2.27 9.58 -6.21
N ASP A 85 2.14 10.90 -6.35
CA ASP A 85 3.11 11.87 -5.80
C ASP A 85 3.17 11.79 -4.27
N TYR A 86 2.00 11.61 -3.63
CA TYR A 86 1.93 11.44 -2.18
C TYR A 86 2.58 10.14 -1.71
N ILE A 87 2.40 9.03 -2.44
CA ILE A 87 3.05 7.75 -2.12
C ILE A 87 4.58 7.88 -2.22
N ASP A 88 5.10 8.56 -3.25
CA ASP A 88 6.53 8.87 -3.36
C ASP A 88 7.03 9.69 -2.18
N TYR A 89 6.34 10.79 -1.86
CA TYR A 89 6.65 11.61 -0.69
C TYR A 89 6.67 10.78 0.60
N TYR A 90 5.62 10.00 0.85
CA TYR A 90 5.47 9.19 2.05
C TYR A 90 6.63 8.21 2.23
N ASN A 91 7.02 7.53 1.15
CA ASN A 91 8.03 6.47 1.20
C ASN A 91 9.47 6.99 1.17
N ASN A 92 9.73 8.04 0.39
CA ASN A 92 11.09 8.47 0.07
C ASN A 92 11.51 9.75 0.81
N LYS A 93 10.58 10.65 1.14
CA LYS A 93 10.90 12.01 1.62
C LYS A 93 10.39 12.31 3.04
N ARG A 94 9.35 11.61 3.50
CA ARG A 94 8.70 11.88 4.80
C ARG A 94 9.65 11.67 5.97
N ILE A 95 9.86 12.72 6.74
CA ILE A 95 10.63 12.66 7.99
C ILE A 95 9.78 11.99 9.08
N LYS A 96 10.24 10.85 9.61
CA LYS A 96 9.61 10.21 10.77
C LYS A 96 10.53 10.28 11.99
N ILE A 97 10.13 11.02 13.02
CA ILE A 97 10.88 11.15 14.28
C ILE A 97 11.13 9.77 14.90
N LYS A 98 10.12 8.90 14.91
CA LYS A 98 10.25 7.50 15.38
C LYS A 98 11.31 6.70 14.62
N LEU A 99 11.63 7.08 13.38
CA LEU A 99 12.65 6.46 12.54
C LEU A 99 13.97 7.28 12.54
N LYS A 100 14.21 8.09 13.57
CA LYS A 100 15.39 8.97 13.69
C LYS A 100 15.51 9.96 12.53
N GLY A 101 14.38 10.43 12.02
CA GLY A 101 14.30 11.38 10.91
C GLY A 101 14.40 10.76 9.52
N LEU A 102 14.52 9.43 9.42
CA LEU A 102 14.59 8.72 8.14
C LEU A 102 13.20 8.55 7.50
N SER A 103 13.17 8.50 6.17
CA SER A 103 12.00 8.05 5.43
C SER A 103 11.81 6.52 5.56
N PRO A 104 10.60 6.00 5.31
CA PRO A 104 10.34 4.56 5.36
C PRO A 104 11.33 3.73 4.53
N VAL A 105 11.66 4.17 3.31
CA VAL A 105 12.63 3.47 2.45
C VAL A 105 14.03 3.55 3.04
N GLN A 106 14.48 4.72 3.47
CA GLN A 106 15.79 4.89 4.11
C GLN A 106 15.93 4.01 5.36
N TYR A 107 14.88 3.92 6.18
CA TYR A 107 14.87 3.07 7.36
C TYR A 107 14.96 1.59 7.00
N ARG A 108 14.24 1.14 5.96
CA ARG A 108 14.27 -0.24 5.49
C ARG A 108 15.64 -0.64 4.92
N THR A 109 16.29 0.24 4.17
CA THR A 109 17.60 -0.06 3.55
C THR A 109 18.76 0.08 4.53
N LYS A 110 18.61 0.85 5.61
CA LYS A 110 19.64 1.01 6.64
C LYS A 110 19.90 -0.27 7.45
N SER A 111 18.91 -1.15 7.59
CA SER A 111 19.02 -2.38 8.39
C SER A 111 19.79 -3.52 7.72
N PHE A 112 20.41 -3.29 6.56
CA PHE A 112 21.27 -4.25 5.84
C PHE A 112 22.76 -3.85 5.84
N GLY A 113 23.16 -2.98 6.78
CA GLY A 113 24.57 -2.62 7.02
C GLY A 113 25.11 -3.23 8.30
#